data_AF-A0A161TIE0-F1
#
_entry.id   AF-A0A161TIE0-F1
#
_cell.length_a   1.000
_cell.length_b   1.000
_cell.length_c   1.000
_cell.angle_alpha   90.00
_cell.angle_beta   90.00
_cell.angle_gamma   90.00
#
_symmetry.space_group_name_H-M   'P 1'
#
loop_
_entity.id
_entity.type
_entity.pdbx_description
1 polymer ?
#
loop_
_entity_poly.entity_id
_entity_poly.type
_entity_poly.pdbx_seq_one_letter_code
_entity_poly.pdbx_strand_id
1 'polypeptide(L)'
;MNKKKVVRIVSVLSLGTVLLTLWAVFSYKESDKFGGFPVPQLAKKTVSRDDFESYTWAGTSEAKEDCLPFLYRSQIKTGGWKKRLQKGL
;
A
#
# COMPACT_ATOMS: atom_id res chain seq x y z
N MET A 1 36.63 -6.17 12.79
CA MET A 1 35.79 -6.32 11.57
C MET A 1 36.43 -5.52 10.44
N ASN A 2 36.57 -6.10 9.23
CA ASN A 2 37.35 -5.47 8.14
C ASN A 2 36.55 -4.32 7.49
N LYS A 3 37.16 -3.14 7.30
CA LYS A 3 36.48 -1.92 6.79
C LYS A 3 35.72 -2.18 5.49
N LYS A 4 36.28 -3.01 4.59
CA LYS A 4 35.64 -3.43 3.33
C LYS A 4 34.37 -4.28 3.54
N LYS A 5 34.33 -5.10 4.60
CA LYS A 5 33.14 -5.91 4.97
C LYS A 5 32.04 -5.02 5.55
N VAL A 6 32.39 -4.03 6.37
CA VAL A 6 31.43 -3.06 6.92
C VAL A 6 30.77 -2.25 5.81
N VAL A 7 31.55 -1.72 4.87
CA VAL A 7 31.02 -0.97 3.72
C VAL A 7 30.07 -1.82 2.88
N ARG A 8 30.39 -3.10 2.64
CA ARG A 8 29.47 -4.01 1.93
C ARG A 8 28.17 -4.24 2.68
N ILE A 9 28.21 -4.46 3.99
CA ILE A 9 27.01 -4.68 4.81
C ILE A 9 26.11 -3.44 4.80
N VAL A 10 26.70 -2.26 5.03
CA VAL A 10 25.96 -0.99 5.01
C VAL A 10 25.38 -0.73 3.63
N SER A 11 26.14 -1.00 2.56
CA SER A 11 25.66 -0.85 1.18
C SER A 11 24.45 -1.75 0.89
N VAL A 12 24.51 -3.04 1.24
CA VAL A 12 23.40 -3.98 1.04
C VAL A 12 22.16 -3.56 1.85
N LEU A 13 22.34 -3.15 3.11
CA LEU A 13 21.25 -2.65 3.94
C LEU A 13 20.59 -1.41 3.33
N SER A 14 21.40 -0.43 2.90
CA SER A 14 20.90 0.80 2.28
C SER A 14 20.13 0.51 0.98
N LEU A 15 20.63 -0.41 0.14
CA LEU A 15 19.97 -0.80 -1.09
C LEU A 15 18.63 -1.50 -0.80
N GLY A 16 18.59 -2.38 0.20
CA GLY A 16 17.37 -3.03 0.65
C GLY A 16 16.31 -2.02 1.12
N THR A 17 16.70 -1.01 1.90
CA THR A 17 15.78 0.06 2.34
C THR A 17 15.24 0.87 1.16
N VAL A 18 16.09 1.23 0.20
CA VAL A 18 15.66 1.97 -1.01
C VAL A 18 14.68 1.13 -1.84
N LEU A 19 14.96 -0.15 -2.05
CA LEU A 19 14.07 -1.04 -2.80
C LEU A 19 12.71 -1.21 -2.10
N LEU A 20 12.70 -1.39 -0.77
CA LEU A 20 11.46 -1.53 0.01
C LEU A 20 10.61 -0.25 -0.04
N THR A 21 11.23 0.92 0.06
CA THR A 21 10.53 2.20 -0.01
C THR A 21 9.96 2.46 -1.40
N LEU A 22 10.73 2.19 -2.46
CA LEU A 22 10.24 2.26 -3.84
C LEU A 22 9.06 1.31 -4.05
N TRP A 23 9.17 0.06 -3.61
CA TRP A 23 8.08 -0.91 -3.75
C TRP A 23 6.81 -0.46 -3.02
N ALA A 24 6.94 0.10 -1.82
CA ALA A 24 5.81 0.62 -1.06
C ALA A 24 5.13 1.83 -1.72
N VAL A 25 5.87 2.71 -2.37
CA VAL A 25 5.33 3.88 -3.09
C VAL A 25 4.69 3.47 -4.42
N PHE A 26 5.35 2.61 -5.19
CA PHE A 26 4.83 2.16 -6.49
C PHE A 26 3.69 1.14 -6.37
N SER A 27 3.46 0.54 -5.21
CA SER A 27 2.35 -0.40 -5.01
C SER A 27 0.97 0.26 -5.10
N TYR A 28 0.88 1.58 -5.05
CA TYR A 28 -0.37 2.34 -5.07
C TYR A 28 -0.38 3.39 -6.18
N LYS A 29 -1.54 3.59 -6.80
CA LYS A 29 -1.82 4.70 -7.70
C LYS A 29 -2.85 5.61 -7.07
N GLU A 30 -2.76 6.89 -7.35
CA GLU A 30 -3.77 7.85 -6.93
C GLU A 30 -5.06 7.68 -7.74
N SER A 31 -6.21 7.77 -7.08
CA SER A 31 -7.51 7.76 -7.75
C SER A 31 -7.81 9.15 -8.30
N ASP A 32 -7.97 9.24 -9.62
CA ASP A 32 -8.43 10.47 -10.29
C ASP A 32 -9.84 10.87 -9.82
N LYS A 33 -10.67 9.88 -9.50
CA LYS A 33 -12.08 10.07 -9.14
C LYS A 33 -12.27 10.51 -7.69
N PHE A 34 -11.45 9.98 -6.79
CA PHE A 34 -11.58 10.23 -5.35
C PHE A 34 -10.43 11.07 -4.80
N GLY A 35 -10.06 12.14 -5.51
CA GLY A 35 -9.14 13.16 -5.00
C GLY A 35 -7.79 12.61 -4.53
N GLY A 36 -7.24 11.65 -5.27
CA GLY A 36 -5.94 11.06 -4.97
C GLY A 36 -5.97 9.89 -3.98
N PHE A 37 -7.14 9.30 -3.71
CA PHE A 37 -7.23 8.12 -2.83
C PHE A 37 -6.28 7.01 -3.30
N PRO A 38 -5.41 6.45 -2.44
CA PRO A 38 -4.43 5.46 -2.85
C PRO A 38 -5.13 4.14 -3.16
N VAL A 39 -5.12 3.72 -4.42
CA VAL A 39 -5.66 2.44 -4.90
C VAL A 39 -4.50 1.50 -5.20
N PRO A 40 -4.49 0.26 -4.73
CA PRO A 40 -3.42 -0.68 -5.07
C PRO A 40 -3.33 -0.86 -6.59
N GLN A 41 -2.12 -0.79 -7.16
CA GLN A 41 -1.94 -0.89 -8.62
C GLN A 41 -2.43 -2.23 -9.17
N LEU A 42 -2.20 -3.31 -8.41
CA LEU A 42 -2.63 -4.66 -8.75
C LEU A 42 -4.12 -4.91 -8.47
N ALA A 43 -4.86 -3.90 -8.01
CA ALA A 43 -6.28 -4.02 -7.79
C ALA A 43 -7.08 -4.00 -9.09
N LYS A 44 -7.92 -5.02 -9.24
CA LYS A 44 -8.89 -5.09 -10.31
C LYS A 44 -10.16 -4.38 -9.87
N LYS A 45 -10.57 -3.35 -10.62
CA LYS A 45 -11.86 -2.68 -10.43
C LYS A 45 -12.98 -3.66 -10.77
N THR A 46 -13.90 -3.88 -9.84
CA THR A 46 -15.05 -4.79 -10.00
C THR A 46 -16.35 -4.04 -10.24
N VAL A 47 -16.53 -2.90 -9.57
CA VAL A 47 -17.72 -2.04 -9.71
C VAL A 47 -17.29 -0.59 -9.78
N SER A 48 -17.95 0.20 -10.63
CA SER A 48 -17.73 1.64 -10.78
C SER A 48 -19.07 2.35 -10.93
N ARG A 49 -19.39 3.26 -10.02
CA ARG A 49 -20.55 4.16 -9.99
C ARG A 49 -20.07 5.58 -9.67
N ASP A 50 -20.92 6.59 -9.83
CA ASP A 50 -20.54 8.00 -9.70
C ASP A 50 -19.89 8.38 -8.38
N ASP A 51 -20.31 7.76 -7.28
CA ASP A 51 -19.83 8.01 -5.92
C ASP A 51 -19.11 6.80 -5.29
N PHE A 52 -18.91 5.72 -6.04
CA PHE A 52 -18.43 4.45 -5.50
C PHE A 52 -17.60 3.64 -6.50
N GLU A 53 -16.44 3.15 -6.06
CA GLU A 53 -15.70 2.13 -6.77
C GLU A 53 -15.36 0.96 -5.84
N SER A 54 -15.49 -0.24 -6.36
CA SER A 54 -15.08 -1.47 -5.68
C SER A 54 -13.90 -2.10 -6.41
N TYR A 55 -13.02 -2.67 -5.61
CA TYR A 55 -11.74 -3.21 -6.03
C TYR A 55 -11.51 -4.55 -5.36
N THR A 56 -10.89 -5.48 -6.10
CA THR A 56 -10.43 -6.77 -5.58
C THR A 56 -8.95 -6.94 -5.88
N TRP A 57 -8.17 -7.46 -4.93
CA TRP A 57 -6.75 -7.74 -5.13
C TRP A 57 -6.26 -8.88 -4.20
N ALA A 58 -5.04 -9.35 -4.46
CA ALA A 58 -4.38 -10.36 -3.63
C ALA A 58 -4.06 -9.79 -2.24
N GLY A 59 -4.69 -10.31 -1.19
CA GLY A 59 -4.51 -9.86 0.20
C GLY A 59 -5.78 -9.28 0.84
N THR A 60 -6.84 -9.05 0.06
CA THR A 60 -8.15 -8.63 0.61
C THR A 60 -8.77 -9.72 1.52
N SER A 61 -8.53 -11.01 1.20
CA SER A 61 -9.06 -12.15 1.94
C SER A 61 -8.26 -12.54 3.20
N GLU A 62 -7.02 -12.05 3.34
CA GLU A 62 -6.10 -12.44 4.43
C GLU A 62 -6.19 -11.51 5.64
N ALA A 63 -6.82 -10.34 5.49
CA ALA A 63 -6.94 -9.34 6.55
C ALA A 63 -8.22 -9.59 7.39
N LYS A 64 -8.03 -10.25 8.54
CA LYS A 64 -9.10 -10.75 9.41
C LYS A 64 -10.07 -9.71 10.01
N GLU A 65 -9.68 -8.44 10.14
CA GLU A 65 -10.48 -7.43 10.85
C GLU A 65 -11.21 -6.43 9.93
N ASP A 66 -10.56 -6.04 8.83
CA ASP A 66 -11.06 -4.96 7.96
C ASP A 66 -10.97 -5.30 6.47
N CYS A 67 -10.54 -6.52 6.10
CA CYS A 67 -10.20 -6.91 4.74
C CYS A 67 -9.11 -6.02 4.08
N LEU A 68 -8.36 -5.24 4.89
CA LEU A 68 -7.27 -4.37 4.46
C LEU A 68 -5.93 -4.82 5.05
N PRO A 69 -4.89 -5.07 4.23
CA PRO A 69 -3.54 -5.35 4.71
C PRO A 69 -2.97 -4.23 5.61
N PHE A 70 -2.14 -4.60 6.58
CA PHE A 70 -1.55 -3.66 7.54
C PHE A 70 -0.81 -2.48 6.87
N LEU A 71 0.02 -2.78 5.86
CA LEU A 71 0.77 -1.77 5.12
C LEU A 71 -0.13 -0.77 4.40
N TYR A 72 -1.25 -1.26 3.85
CA TYR A 72 -2.21 -0.41 3.16
C TYR A 72 -2.98 0.49 4.14
N ARG A 73 -3.30 -0.02 5.34
CA ARG A 73 -3.86 0.81 6.42
C ARG A 73 -2.92 1.94 6.80
N SER A 74 -1.63 1.66 6.89
CA SER A 74 -0.61 2.68 7.18
C SER A 74 -0.62 3.79 6.11
N GLN A 75 -0.62 3.40 4.82
CA GLN A 75 -0.65 4.33 3.69
C GLN A 75 -1.90 5.24 3.67
N ILE A 76 -3.07 4.66 3.90
CA ILE A 76 -4.33 5.42 4.02
C ILE A 76 -4.23 6.46 5.14
N LYS A 77 -3.70 6.05 6.31
CA LYS A 77 -3.57 6.93 7.48
C LYS A 77 -2.55 8.04 7.25
N THR A 78 -1.39 7.73 6.67
CA THR A 78 -0.35 8.73 6.36
C THR A 78 -0.80 9.70 5.28
N GLY A 79 -1.67 9.26 4.35
CA GLY A 79 -2.32 10.13 3.37
C GLY A 79 -3.45 11.01 3.93
N GLY A 80 -3.73 10.97 5.23
CA GLY A 80 -4.77 11.79 5.88
C GLY A 80 -6.20 11.32 5.65
N TRP A 81 -6.38 10.13 5.05
CA TRP A 81 -7.71 9.58 4.76
C TRP A 81 -8.39 9.07 6.02
N LYS A 82 -9.63 9.50 6.24
CA LYS A 82 -10.44 9.09 7.39
C LYS A 82 -11.44 8.02 6.98
N LYS A 83 -11.40 6.90 7.72
CA LYS A 83 -12.43 5.86 7.63
C LYS A 83 -13.76 6.44 8.10
N ARG A 84 -14.77 6.44 7.21
CA ARG A 84 -16.13 6.97 7.49
C ARG A 84 -17.08 5.85 7.90
N LEU A 85 -17.21 4.83 7.05
CA LEU A 85 -18.08 3.69 7.26
C LEU A 85 -17.36 2.43 6.79
N GLN A 86 -17.36 1.39 7.61
CA GLN A 86 -17.02 0.03 7.18
C GLN A 86 -18.30 -0.79 7.29
N LYS A 87 -18.82 -1.25 6.15
CA LYS A 87 -19.75 -2.36 6.11
C LYS A 87 -18.94 -3.61 5.78
N GLY A 88 -18.94 -4.57 6.68
CA GLY A 88 -18.33 -5.88 6.47
C GLY A 88 -18.94 -6.91 7.40
N LEU A 89 -19.30 -8.04 6.79
CA LEU A 89 -19.30 -9.39 7.33
C LEU A 89 -18.64 -10.25 6.26
#